data_AF-A0A838DER4-F1
#
_entry.id   AF-A0A838DER4-F1
#
_cell.length_a   1.000
_cell.length_b   1.000
_cell.length_c   1.000
_cell.angle_alpha   90.00
_cell.angle_beta   90.00
_cell.angle_gamma   90.00
#
_symmetry.space_group_name_H-M   'P 1'
#
loop_
_entity.id
_entity.type
_entity.pdbx_description
1 polymer ?
#
loop_
_entity_poly.entity_id
_entity_poly.type
_entity_poly.pdbx_seq_one_letter_code
_entity_poly.pdbx_strand_id
1 'polypeptide(L)'
;VESGPLPGVDLDDLDHLLSGAVRDPFGAIHPSFMGGEYLPPLRKDEVEIARVELESTTGDVTSIRAAKEGDLITYSIVDEYDTEFDVSPASSAEPLTLVELVTMLDGASEGESLALVYTEMNYAGNESRGDLESLKSFTRVESQIYPALAEHHRKLTESWYRREKKRLTGEASAES
;
A
#
# COMPACT_ATOMS: atom_id res chain seq x y z
N VAL A 1 -15.81 -19.75 -34.85
CA VAL A 1 -14.68 -20.50 -34.26
C VAL A 1 -15.06 -20.72 -32.81
N GLU A 2 -15.39 -21.95 -32.44
CA GLU A 2 -15.78 -22.30 -31.06
C GLU A 2 -14.58 -22.11 -30.12
N SER A 3 -14.77 -21.32 -29.07
CA SER A 3 -13.85 -21.23 -27.94
C SER A 3 -14.20 -22.32 -26.93
N GLY A 4 -13.70 -23.53 -27.16
CA GLY A 4 -13.60 -24.53 -26.10
C GLY A 4 -12.45 -24.17 -25.14
N PRO A 5 -12.54 -24.50 -23.84
CA PRO A 5 -11.43 -24.28 -22.91
C PRO A 5 -10.23 -25.11 -23.36
N LEU A 6 -9.07 -24.47 -23.50
CA LEU A 6 -7.82 -25.17 -23.81
C LEU A 6 -7.48 -26.14 -22.67
N PRO A 7 -7.27 -27.42 -22.95
CA PRO A 7 -7.00 -28.41 -21.91
C PRO A 7 -5.55 -28.25 -21.43
N GLY A 8 -5.36 -28.15 -20.12
CA GLY A 8 -4.09 -28.45 -19.45
C GLY A 8 -3.15 -27.28 -19.20
N VAL A 9 -3.65 -26.06 -19.03
CA VAL A 9 -2.83 -24.98 -18.45
C VAL A 9 -2.93 -25.09 -16.94
N ASP A 10 -1.85 -25.55 -16.30
CA ASP A 10 -1.71 -25.47 -14.85
C ASP A 10 -1.53 -23.99 -14.45
N LEU A 11 -2.10 -23.57 -13.33
CA LEU A 11 -1.98 -22.18 -12.87
C LEU A 11 -0.52 -21.83 -12.54
N ASP A 12 0.24 -22.83 -12.08
CA ASP A 12 1.69 -22.72 -11.83
C ASP A 12 2.50 -22.52 -13.13
N ASP A 13 2.05 -23.12 -14.25
CA ASP A 13 2.66 -22.91 -15.57
C ASP A 13 2.35 -21.52 -16.11
N LEU A 14 1.18 -20.95 -15.77
CA LEU A 14 0.80 -19.60 -16.19
C LEU A 14 1.63 -18.55 -15.44
N ASP A 15 1.86 -18.73 -14.15
CA ASP A 15 2.77 -17.89 -13.35
C ASP A 15 4.18 -17.93 -13.93
N HIS A 16 4.71 -19.12 -14.24
CA HIS A 16 6.03 -19.24 -14.85
C HIS A 16 6.12 -18.59 -16.25
N LEU A 17 5.09 -18.71 -17.08
CA LEU A 17 5.08 -18.10 -18.43
C LEU A 17 5.02 -16.57 -18.38
N LEU A 18 4.25 -16.01 -17.44
CA LEU A 18 4.11 -14.56 -17.26
C LEU A 18 5.34 -13.96 -16.55
N SER A 19 5.96 -14.71 -15.65
CA SER A 19 7.13 -14.31 -14.87
C SER A 19 8.40 -14.02 -15.69
N GLY A 20 8.51 -14.54 -16.92
CA GLY A 20 9.67 -14.34 -17.79
C GLY A 20 9.40 -13.48 -19.01
N ALA A 21 8.20 -13.63 -19.62
CA ALA A 21 7.88 -13.00 -20.89
C ALA A 21 7.13 -11.66 -20.75
N VAL A 22 6.58 -11.34 -19.57
CA VAL A 22 5.80 -10.11 -19.30
C VAL A 22 6.49 -9.16 -18.31
N ARG A 23 7.48 -9.64 -17.53
CA ARG A 23 8.23 -8.81 -16.56
C ARG A 23 9.16 -7.77 -17.21
N ASP A 24 9.71 -8.06 -18.39
CA ASP A 24 10.74 -7.22 -19.04
C ASP A 24 10.19 -6.04 -19.89
N PRO A 25 9.09 -6.17 -20.65
CA PRO A 25 8.64 -5.10 -21.54
C PRO A 25 7.99 -3.89 -20.83
N PHE A 26 7.29 -4.07 -19.70
CA PHE A 26 6.55 -2.96 -19.06
C PHE A 26 7.45 -2.07 -18.20
N GLY A 27 8.38 -2.65 -17.43
CA GLY A 27 9.44 -1.89 -16.75
C GLY A 27 10.36 -1.14 -17.73
N ALA A 28 10.54 -1.66 -18.95
CA ALA A 28 11.25 -0.96 -20.01
C ALA A 28 10.47 0.25 -20.60
N ILE A 29 9.15 0.32 -20.40
CA ILE A 29 8.32 1.47 -20.82
C ILE A 29 8.37 2.57 -19.77
N HIS A 30 8.14 2.24 -18.48
CA HIS A 30 8.33 3.16 -17.36
C HIS A 30 8.50 2.37 -16.04
N PRO A 31 9.46 2.71 -15.17
CA PRO A 31 9.72 1.94 -13.95
C PRO A 31 8.53 1.87 -12.98
N SER A 32 7.58 2.81 -13.04
CA SER A 32 6.38 2.80 -12.19
C SER A 32 5.40 1.66 -12.51
N PHE A 33 5.61 0.92 -13.60
CA PHE A 33 4.82 -0.28 -13.92
C PHE A 33 5.35 -1.55 -13.26
N MET A 34 6.45 -1.45 -12.51
CA MET A 34 7.07 -2.55 -11.78
C MET A 34 6.50 -2.69 -10.35
N GLY A 35 5.71 -1.71 -9.89
CA GLY A 35 5.09 -1.69 -8.58
C GLY A 35 4.28 -2.94 -8.27
N GLY A 36 4.65 -3.65 -7.22
CA GLY A 36 4.06 -4.90 -6.77
C GLY A 36 4.63 -6.15 -7.42
N GLU A 37 5.49 -6.05 -8.46
CA GLU A 37 6.10 -7.23 -9.11
C GLU A 37 7.13 -7.93 -8.21
N TYR A 38 7.72 -7.18 -7.27
CA TYR A 38 8.72 -7.68 -6.33
C TYR A 38 8.13 -8.12 -4.99
N LEU A 39 6.81 -7.99 -4.80
CA LEU A 39 6.16 -8.52 -3.62
C LEU A 39 6.33 -10.04 -3.55
N PRO A 40 6.65 -10.62 -2.38
CA PRO A 40 6.57 -12.05 -2.18
C PRO A 40 5.19 -12.59 -2.59
N PRO A 41 5.12 -13.77 -3.23
CA PRO A 41 3.83 -14.34 -3.65
C PRO A 41 2.91 -14.57 -2.44
N LEU A 42 1.61 -14.57 -2.69
CA LEU A 42 0.63 -14.95 -1.66
C LEU A 42 0.84 -16.40 -1.25
N ARG A 43 0.82 -16.66 0.07
CA ARG A 43 0.83 -18.03 0.59
C ARG A 43 -0.52 -18.71 0.34
N LYS A 44 -0.54 -20.04 0.49
CA LYS A 44 -1.79 -20.79 0.44
C LYS A 44 -2.74 -20.27 1.52
N ASP A 45 -4.00 -20.01 1.13
CA ASP A 45 -5.05 -19.47 2.00
C ASP A 45 -4.77 -18.05 2.55
N GLU A 46 -3.83 -17.33 1.95
CA GLU A 46 -3.54 -15.91 2.19
C GLU A 46 -4.19 -15.03 1.11
N VAL A 47 -4.74 -13.90 1.52
CA VAL A 47 -5.35 -12.91 0.63
C VAL A 47 -4.86 -11.50 0.99
N GLU A 48 -4.68 -10.66 -0.03
CA GLU A 48 -4.48 -9.23 0.19
C GLU A 48 -5.80 -8.57 0.61
N ILE A 49 -5.80 -7.90 1.75
CA ILE A 49 -6.98 -7.22 2.32
C ILE A 49 -6.92 -5.70 2.14
N ALA A 50 -5.72 -5.13 1.98
CA ALA A 50 -5.50 -3.73 1.66
C ALA A 50 -4.09 -3.54 1.06
N ARG A 51 -3.87 -2.42 0.39
CA ARG A 51 -2.55 -2.06 -0.12
C ARG A 51 -2.29 -0.57 -0.09
N VAL A 52 -1.02 -0.22 0.00
CA VAL A 52 -0.46 1.13 -0.09
C VAL A 52 0.38 1.18 -1.35
N GLU A 53 0.06 2.09 -2.27
CA GLU A 53 0.77 2.30 -3.53
C GLU A 53 1.41 3.69 -3.54
N LEU A 54 2.65 3.78 -4.03
CA LEU A 54 3.35 5.04 -4.18
C LEU A 54 3.28 5.56 -5.61
N GLU A 55 2.92 6.83 -5.80
CA GLU A 55 3.08 7.57 -7.05
C GLU A 55 4.55 8.03 -7.18
N SER A 56 5.47 7.07 -7.10
CA SER A 56 6.92 7.26 -7.19
C SER A 56 7.46 6.79 -8.55
N THR A 57 8.76 6.95 -8.78
CA THR A 57 9.40 6.43 -10.00
C THR A 57 9.29 4.91 -10.10
N THR A 58 9.44 4.19 -9.00
CA THR A 58 9.40 2.72 -8.95
C THR A 58 7.99 2.16 -8.73
N GLY A 59 7.08 2.96 -8.17
CA GLY A 59 5.71 2.53 -7.93
C GLY A 59 5.56 1.55 -6.77
N ASP A 60 6.48 1.57 -5.81
CA ASP A 60 6.58 0.57 -4.73
C ASP A 60 5.23 0.32 -4.04
N VAL A 61 5.00 -0.94 -3.66
CA VAL A 61 3.77 -1.38 -3.00
C VAL A 61 4.04 -1.99 -1.63
N THR A 62 3.22 -1.61 -0.65
CA THR A 62 3.10 -2.32 0.63
C THR A 62 1.74 -3.01 0.72
N SER A 63 1.77 -4.33 0.85
CA SER A 63 0.61 -5.22 0.85
C SER A 63 0.25 -5.64 2.28
N ILE A 64 -1.03 -5.49 2.65
CA ILE A 64 -1.57 -5.97 3.92
C ILE A 64 -2.37 -7.23 3.65
N ARG A 65 -1.99 -8.31 4.32
CA ARG A 65 -2.47 -9.66 4.02
C ARG A 65 -3.09 -10.32 5.23
N ALA A 66 -4.06 -11.19 4.96
CA ALA A 66 -4.70 -12.03 5.96
C ALA A 66 -4.65 -13.50 5.50
N ALA A 67 -4.32 -14.42 6.42
CA ALA A 67 -4.35 -15.86 6.17
C ALA A 67 -5.17 -16.58 7.23
N LYS A 68 -5.88 -17.63 6.85
CA LYS A 68 -6.62 -18.45 7.82
C LYS A 68 -5.73 -19.54 8.40
N GLU A 69 -5.53 -19.53 9.72
CA GLU A 69 -4.75 -20.52 10.46
C GLU A 69 -5.61 -21.16 11.57
N GLY A 70 -6.19 -22.31 11.25
CA GLY A 70 -7.15 -22.98 12.14
C GLY A 70 -8.41 -22.14 12.33
N ASP A 71 -8.67 -21.73 13.56
CA ASP A 71 -9.81 -20.89 13.96
C ASP A 71 -9.46 -19.39 14.03
N LEU A 72 -8.24 -19.00 13.65
CA LEU A 72 -7.77 -17.61 13.66
C LEU A 72 -7.46 -17.13 12.24
N ILE A 73 -7.45 -15.82 12.10
CA ILE A 73 -6.94 -15.08 10.96
C ILE A 73 -5.63 -14.43 11.39
N THR A 74 -4.52 -14.74 10.73
CA THR A 74 -3.21 -14.11 10.95
C THR A 74 -3.01 -12.97 9.96
N TYR A 75 -2.34 -11.92 10.39
CA TYR A 75 -2.09 -10.73 9.58
C TYR A 75 -0.60 -10.55 9.31
N SER A 76 -0.28 -10.01 8.14
CA SER A 76 1.08 -9.59 7.80
C SER A 76 1.06 -8.33 6.95
N ILE A 77 2.13 -7.55 7.05
CA ILE A 77 2.40 -6.39 6.20
C ILE A 77 3.71 -6.70 5.50
N VAL A 78 3.72 -6.60 4.17
CA VAL A 78 4.83 -7.01 3.33
C VAL A 78 5.04 -5.96 2.25
N ASP A 79 6.28 -5.51 2.07
CA ASP A 79 6.68 -4.64 0.97
C ASP A 79 7.68 -5.35 0.03
N GLU A 80 8.24 -4.60 -0.90
CA GLU A 80 9.22 -5.09 -1.88
C GLU A 80 10.64 -5.21 -1.31
N TYR A 81 10.88 -4.72 -0.09
CA TYR A 81 12.21 -4.55 0.49
C TYR A 81 12.46 -5.39 1.75
N ASP A 82 11.52 -6.27 2.11
CA ASP A 82 11.58 -7.11 3.32
C ASP A 82 11.66 -6.25 4.60
N THR A 83 10.93 -5.14 4.62
CA THR A 83 10.84 -4.25 5.78
C THR A 83 10.13 -4.95 6.94
N GLU A 84 10.67 -4.83 8.15
CA GLU A 84 10.00 -5.29 9.36
C GLU A 84 8.94 -4.27 9.80
N PHE A 85 7.67 -4.71 9.86
CA PHE A 85 6.54 -3.89 10.28
C PHE A 85 5.94 -4.39 11.61
N ASP A 86 5.46 -3.45 12.43
CA ASP A 86 4.75 -3.76 13.67
C ASP A 86 3.29 -4.15 13.39
N VAL A 87 3.01 -5.45 13.35
CA VAL A 87 1.65 -5.94 13.06
C VAL A 87 0.88 -6.17 14.36
N SER A 88 -0.04 -5.24 14.66
CA SER A 88 -0.92 -5.34 15.83
C SER A 88 -2.38 -5.04 15.49
N PRO A 89 -3.32 -5.97 15.76
CA PRO A 89 -3.09 -7.31 16.28
C PRO A 89 -2.43 -8.24 15.24
N ALA A 90 -1.57 -9.16 15.67
CA ALA A 90 -0.97 -10.16 14.77
C ALA A 90 -1.99 -11.23 14.29
N SER A 91 -3.09 -11.41 15.04
CA SER A 91 -4.17 -12.34 14.68
C SER A 91 -5.49 -12.00 15.37
N SER A 92 -6.62 -12.43 14.80
CA SER A 92 -7.96 -12.34 15.42
C SER A 92 -8.86 -13.51 15.02
N ALA A 93 -9.93 -13.77 15.79
CA ALA A 93 -10.90 -14.83 15.47
C ALA A 93 -11.88 -14.42 14.36
N GLU A 94 -12.16 -13.13 14.24
CA GLU A 94 -13.03 -12.53 13.22
C GLU A 94 -12.21 -11.55 12.36
N PRO A 95 -12.62 -11.27 11.11
CA PRO A 95 -11.96 -10.25 10.28
C PRO A 95 -11.89 -8.90 11.00
N LEU A 96 -10.80 -8.15 10.79
CA LEU A 96 -10.66 -6.80 11.33
C LEU A 96 -11.86 -5.93 10.91
N THR A 97 -12.29 -5.07 11.82
CA THR A 97 -13.10 -3.91 11.44
C THR A 97 -12.23 -2.90 10.69
N LEU A 98 -12.86 -1.98 9.96
CA LEU A 98 -12.13 -0.86 9.32
C LEU A 98 -11.29 -0.09 10.34
N VAL A 99 -11.80 0.11 11.56
CA VAL A 99 -11.10 0.85 12.61
C VAL A 99 -9.86 0.10 13.06
N GLU A 100 -9.93 -1.23 13.22
CA GLU A 100 -8.77 -2.04 13.61
C GLU A 100 -7.73 -2.08 12.49
N LEU A 101 -8.15 -2.17 11.22
CA LEU A 101 -7.23 -2.07 10.08
C LEU A 101 -6.52 -0.71 10.05
N VAL A 102 -7.25 0.40 10.21
CA VAL A 102 -6.64 1.73 10.29
C VAL A 102 -5.68 1.83 11.47
N THR A 103 -6.06 1.30 12.64
CA THR A 103 -5.21 1.28 13.83
C THR A 103 -3.92 0.49 13.59
N MET A 104 -4.00 -0.64 12.89
CA MET A 104 -2.84 -1.43 12.49
C MET A 104 -1.92 -0.61 11.57
N LEU A 105 -2.46 0.05 10.54
CA LEU A 105 -1.67 0.90 9.64
C LEU A 105 -1.00 2.07 10.37
N ASP A 106 -1.72 2.69 11.32
CA ASP A 106 -1.22 3.80 12.13
C ASP A 106 -0.08 3.39 13.07
N GLY A 107 -0.02 2.11 13.45
CA GLY A 107 1.00 1.55 14.34
C GLY A 107 2.07 0.70 13.66
N ALA A 108 2.03 0.54 12.33
CA ALA A 108 2.89 -0.40 11.60
C ALA A 108 4.33 0.07 11.40
N SER A 109 4.59 1.38 11.54
CA SER A 109 5.90 1.99 11.39
C SER A 109 6.22 2.85 12.61
N GLU A 110 7.51 2.94 12.97
CA GLU A 110 7.94 3.77 14.10
C GLU A 110 7.56 5.25 13.90
N GLY A 111 6.59 5.73 14.68
CA GLY A 111 6.29 7.14 14.85
C GLY A 111 5.33 7.77 13.83
N GLU A 112 5.01 7.09 12.73
CA GLU A 112 4.13 7.61 11.67
C GLU A 112 3.22 6.52 11.10
N SER A 113 2.01 6.90 10.68
CA SER A 113 1.07 5.99 10.03
C SER A 113 1.65 5.52 8.70
N LEU A 114 1.59 4.21 8.43
CA LEU A 114 1.98 3.65 7.12
C LEU A 114 1.21 4.30 5.96
N ALA A 115 0.03 4.83 6.25
CA ALA A 115 -0.80 5.55 5.30
C ALA A 115 -0.24 6.96 4.94
N LEU A 116 0.69 7.51 5.73
CA LEU A 116 1.27 8.85 5.53
C LEU A 116 2.81 8.87 5.46
N VAL A 117 3.50 7.89 6.02
CA VAL A 117 4.95 7.89 6.22
C VAL A 117 5.71 8.22 4.93
N TYR A 118 5.32 7.61 3.80
CA TYR A 118 5.99 7.87 2.53
C TYR A 118 5.76 9.29 2.00
N THR A 119 4.57 9.86 2.21
CA THR A 119 4.27 11.25 1.89
C THR A 119 5.10 12.20 2.76
N GLU A 120 5.25 11.89 4.06
CA GLU A 120 6.04 12.69 5.01
C GLU A 120 7.55 12.60 4.72
N MET A 121 8.06 11.41 4.41
CA MET A 121 9.43 11.19 3.96
C MET A 121 9.74 11.94 2.66
N ASN A 122 8.84 11.88 1.67
CA ASN A 122 9.01 12.62 0.42
C ASN A 122 9.02 14.13 0.66
N TYR A 123 8.12 14.63 1.52
CA TYR A 123 8.09 16.03 1.92
C TYR A 123 9.39 16.47 2.61
N ALA A 124 9.90 15.66 3.55
CA ALA A 124 11.11 15.98 4.32
C ALA A 124 12.39 15.95 3.46
N GLY A 125 12.47 15.03 2.48
CA GLY A 125 13.59 14.92 1.55
C GLY A 125 13.61 15.97 0.44
N ASN A 126 12.51 16.70 0.23
CA ASN A 126 12.41 17.72 -0.81
C ASN A 126 13.00 19.06 -0.33
N GLU A 127 14.29 19.30 -0.58
CA GLU A 127 15.02 20.52 -0.20
C GLU A 127 14.37 21.81 -0.73
N SER A 128 13.62 21.74 -1.83
CA SER A 128 12.89 22.86 -2.43
C SER A 128 11.47 23.03 -1.87
N ARG A 129 10.95 22.09 -1.07
CA ARG A 129 9.51 21.93 -0.77
C ARG A 129 8.66 22.06 -2.04
N GLY A 130 9.13 21.46 -3.13
CA GLY A 130 8.48 21.49 -4.44
C GLY A 130 7.08 20.89 -4.36
N ASP A 131 6.14 21.58 -5.02
CA ASP A 131 4.71 21.25 -5.20
C ASP A 131 4.04 20.42 -4.11
N LEU A 132 3.70 21.07 -2.98
CA LEU A 132 2.90 20.44 -1.91
C LEU A 132 1.56 19.84 -2.43
N GLU A 133 1.02 20.32 -3.55
CA GLU A 133 -0.20 19.73 -4.13
C GLU A 133 0.05 18.32 -4.66
N SER A 134 1.21 18.05 -5.26
CA SER A 134 1.51 16.72 -5.82
C SER A 134 1.60 15.65 -4.73
N LEU A 135 1.94 16.05 -3.49
CA LEU A 135 2.01 15.13 -2.36
C LEU A 135 0.65 14.61 -1.87
N LYS A 136 -0.46 15.22 -2.34
CA LYS A 136 -1.81 14.77 -1.97
C LYS A 136 -2.19 13.43 -2.59
N SER A 137 -1.60 13.08 -3.74
CA SER A 137 -1.82 11.80 -4.42
C SER A 137 -0.63 10.85 -4.31
N PHE A 138 0.48 11.30 -3.69
CA PHE A 138 1.73 10.53 -3.64
C PHE A 138 1.57 9.14 -3.03
N THR A 139 0.73 9.00 -2.00
CA THR A 139 0.39 7.71 -1.43
C THR A 139 -1.07 7.43 -1.71
N ARG A 140 -1.40 6.20 -2.10
CA ARG A 140 -2.78 5.75 -2.33
C ARG A 140 -3.02 4.50 -1.50
N VAL A 141 -4.04 4.54 -0.64
CA VAL A 141 -4.40 3.40 0.23
C VAL A 141 -5.76 2.87 -0.18
N GLU A 142 -5.82 1.61 -0.62
CA GLU A 142 -7.02 1.00 -1.17
C GLU A 142 -7.29 -0.39 -0.60
N SER A 143 -8.57 -0.78 -0.64
CA SER A 143 -9.01 -2.11 -0.23
C SER A 143 -10.30 -2.48 -0.97
N GLN A 144 -10.36 -3.70 -1.48
CA GLN A 144 -11.59 -4.25 -2.06
C GLN A 144 -12.59 -4.71 -0.97
N ILE A 145 -12.09 -5.03 0.23
CA ILE A 145 -12.88 -5.54 1.36
C ILE A 145 -13.40 -4.39 2.24
N TYR A 146 -12.62 -3.32 2.34
CA TYR A 146 -12.92 -2.12 3.13
C TYR A 146 -13.01 -0.87 2.23
N PRO A 147 -14.09 -0.68 1.45
CA PRO A 147 -14.19 0.44 0.50
C PRO A 147 -14.03 1.84 1.12
N ALA A 148 -14.32 1.98 2.41
CA ALA A 148 -14.18 3.24 3.15
C ALA A 148 -12.73 3.57 3.53
N LEU A 149 -11.77 2.66 3.33
CA LEU A 149 -10.36 2.88 3.63
C LEU A 149 -9.75 4.01 2.79
N ALA A 150 -10.02 4.03 1.48
CA ALA A 150 -9.54 5.07 0.58
C ALA A 150 -10.08 6.47 0.97
N GLU A 151 -11.35 6.53 1.37
CA GLU A 151 -11.95 7.79 1.84
C GLU A 151 -11.31 8.27 3.15
N HIS A 152 -11.05 7.34 4.09
CA HIS A 152 -10.37 7.65 5.34
C HIS A 152 -8.97 8.22 5.08
N HIS A 153 -8.18 7.55 4.25
CA HIS A 153 -6.84 7.99 3.87
C HIS A 153 -6.84 9.36 3.18
N ARG A 154 -7.78 9.61 2.26
CA ARG A 154 -7.89 10.92 1.61
C ARG A 154 -8.14 12.05 2.60
N LYS A 155 -8.98 11.82 3.62
CA LYS A 155 -9.24 12.82 4.68
C LYS A 155 -8.02 13.05 5.56
N LEU A 156 -7.27 11.99 5.86
CA LEU A 156 -6.03 12.05 6.60
C LEU A 156 -4.98 12.89 5.85
N THR A 157 -4.76 12.57 4.57
CA THR A 157 -3.85 13.30 3.68
C THR A 157 -4.25 14.76 3.49
N GLU A 158 -5.53 15.07 3.34
CA GLU A 158 -6.01 16.45 3.25
C GLU A 158 -5.77 17.23 4.56
N SER A 159 -5.93 16.58 5.71
CA SER A 159 -5.67 17.18 7.01
C SER A 159 -4.18 17.47 7.22
N TRP A 160 -3.32 16.54 6.81
CA TRP A 160 -1.88 16.73 6.76
C TRP A 160 -1.49 17.89 5.82
N TYR A 161 -2.01 17.90 4.60
CA TYR A 161 -1.73 18.93 3.60
C TYR A 161 -2.07 20.34 4.12
N ARG A 162 -3.25 20.50 4.73
CA ARG A 162 -3.67 21.81 5.30
C ARG A 162 -2.73 22.28 6.40
N ARG A 163 -2.32 21.36 7.27
CA ARG A 163 -1.37 21.63 8.36
C ARG A 163 -0.05 22.15 7.79
N GLU A 164 0.46 21.50 6.75
CA GLU A 164 1.76 21.85 6.18
C GLU A 164 1.70 23.12 5.32
N LYS A 165 0.62 23.32 4.56
CA LYS A 165 0.35 24.58 3.85
C LYS A 165 0.33 25.77 4.80
N LYS A 166 -0.30 25.63 5.97
CA LYS A 166 -0.33 26.68 7.01
C LYS A 166 1.07 27.01 7.54
N ARG A 167 1.91 25.98 7.74
CA ARG A 167 3.32 26.17 8.15
C ARG A 167 4.14 26.87 7.06
N LEU A 168 3.92 26.54 5.79
CA LEU A 168 4.62 27.18 4.67
C LEU A 168 4.26 28.66 4.48
N THR A 169 2.98 28.98 4.62
CA THR A 169 2.45 30.34 4.39
C THR A 169 2.67 31.28 5.58
N GLY A 170 3.23 30.78 6.69
CA GLY A 170 3.56 31.60 7.87
C GLY A 170 2.36 31.96 8.74
N GLU A 171 1.20 31.33 8.54
CA GLU A 171 -0.02 31.54 9.37
C GLU A 171 0.05 30.80 10.73
N ALA A 172 1.23 30.37 11.16
CA ALA A 172 1.43 29.74 12.45
C ALA A 172 1.66 30.83 13.53
N SER A 173 0.67 30.98 14.41
CA SER A 173 0.63 31.79 15.64
C SER A 173 0.06 33.21 15.50
N ALA A 174 -1.26 33.28 15.37
CA ALA A 174 -2.07 34.41 15.86
C ALA A 174 -3.24 33.87 16.69
N GLU A 175 -2.96 33.04 17.69
CA GLU A 175 -3.89 32.71 18.76
C GLU A 175 -3.04 32.45 20.00
N SER A 176 -3.00 33.46 20.88
CA SER A 176 -2.49 33.42 22.25
C SER A 176 -3.67 33.47 23.21
#